data_AF-A0AA47P5A9-F1
#
_entry.id   AF-A0AA47P5A9-F1
#
_cell.length_a   1.000
_cell.length_b   1.000
_cell.length_c   1.000
_cell.angle_alpha   90.00
_cell.angle_beta   90.00
_cell.angle_gamma   90.00
#
_symmetry.space_group_name_H-M   'P 1'
#
loop_
_entity.id
_entity.type
_entity.pdbx_description
1 polymer ?
#
loop_
_entity_poly.entity_id
_entity_poly.type
_entity_poly.pdbx_seq_one_letter_code
_entity_poly.pdbx_strand_id
1 'polypeptide(L)' 'MGNADPSSVYFDMPTSVTVNKKGEKSVIVKSAGNEKSRITVMLVCLTDGNKLPPAVILKRKTEPKEAMPAGIIVHA' A
#
# COMPACT_ATOMS: atom_id res chain seq x y z
N MET A 1 5.87 -25.53 2.82
CA MET A 1 4.95 -25.08 1.73
C MET A 1 4.52 -23.65 2.07
N GLY A 2 3.96 -22.88 1.14
CA GLY A 2 3.54 -21.51 1.41
C GLY A 2 2.38 -21.10 0.53
N ASN A 3 1.57 -20.18 1.03
CA ASN A 3 0.45 -19.59 0.31
C ASN A 3 0.81 -18.18 -0.15
N ALA A 4 0.44 -17.83 -1.38
CA ALA A 4 0.71 -16.53 -1.97
C ALA A 4 -0.56 -15.99 -2.63
N ASP A 5 -1.04 -14.83 -2.21
CA ASP A 5 -2.26 -14.23 -2.74
C ASP A 5 -2.07 -12.76 -3.14
N PRO A 6 -2.62 -12.34 -4.30
CA PRO A 6 -2.64 -10.94 -4.69
C PRO A 6 -3.73 -10.18 -3.91
N SER A 7 -3.38 -9.03 -3.36
CA SER A 7 -4.26 -8.12 -2.64
C SER A 7 -4.19 -6.71 -3.20
N SER A 8 -5.33 -6.01 -3.29
CA SER A 8 -5.36 -4.61 -3.73
C SER A 8 -5.13 -3.67 -2.55
N VAL A 9 -4.16 -2.77 -2.68
CA VAL A 9 -3.88 -1.69 -1.73
C VAL A 9 -4.19 -0.35 -2.37
N TYR A 10 -5.00 0.48 -1.71
CA TYR A 10 -5.41 1.80 -2.19
C TYR A 10 -4.41 2.87 -1.76
N PHE A 11 -4.17 3.86 -2.62
CA PHE A 11 -3.25 4.97 -2.30
C PHE A 11 -3.83 5.90 -1.23
N ASP A 12 -5.13 6.15 -1.28
CA ASP A 12 -5.88 6.81 -0.22
C ASP A 12 -6.83 5.78 0.43
N MET A 13 -6.64 5.54 1.72
CA MET A 13 -7.53 4.69 2.52
C MET A 13 -7.95 5.43 3.79
N PRO A 14 -8.79 6.48 3.67
CA PRO A 14 -9.26 7.24 4.83
C PRO A 14 -10.10 6.33 5.74
N THR A 15 -9.84 6.39 7.04
CA THR A 15 -10.61 5.65 8.04
C THR A 15 -11.93 6.36 8.33
N SER A 16 -12.96 5.60 8.72
CA SER A 16 -14.25 6.16 9.15
C SER A 16 -14.16 6.93 10.47
N VAL A 17 -13.09 6.71 11.23
CA VAL A 17 -12.80 7.43 12.48
C VAL A 17 -11.76 8.50 12.20
N THR A 18 -12.06 9.73 12.63
CA THR A 18 -11.15 10.88 12.55
C THR A 18 -11.06 11.52 13.92
N VAL A 19 -9.90 12.08 14.26
CA VAL A 19 -9.67 12.79 15.52
C VAL A 19 -9.45 14.26 15.19
N ASN A 20 -10.23 15.14 15.81
CA ASN A 20 -10.08 16.58 15.64
C ASN A 20 -10.19 17.33 16.97
N LYS A 21 -9.84 18.62 16.99
CA LYS A 21 -9.92 19.44 18.20
C LYS A 21 -11.36 19.54 18.70
N LYS A 22 -11.53 19.45 20.03
CA LYS A 22 -12.83 19.55 20.67
C LYS A 22 -13.46 20.93 20.39
N GLY A 23 -14.70 20.95 19.90
CA GLY A 23 -15.44 22.16 19.58
C GLY A 23 -15.42 22.57 18.10
N GLU A 24 -14.69 21.82 17.26
CA GLU A 24 -14.64 22.09 15.82
C GLU A 24 -15.88 21.54 15.11
N LYS A 25 -16.50 22.35 14.25
CA LYS A 25 -17.78 22.01 13.58
C LYS A 25 -17.62 21.05 12.40
N SER A 26 -16.43 21.01 11.81
CA SER A 26 -16.12 20.17 10.66
C SER A 26 -14.77 19.47 10.86
N VAL A 27 -14.65 18.29 10.28
CA VAL A 27 -13.39 17.55 10.21
C VAL A 27 -13.03 17.42 8.74
N ILE A 28 -11.92 18.03 8.34
CA ILE A 28 -11.43 17.96 6.96
C ILE A 28 -10.57 16.70 6.83
N VAL A 29 -11.05 15.72 6.06
CA VAL A 29 -10.27 14.56 5.68
C VAL A 29 -9.39 14.94 4.49
N LYS A 30 -8.08 14.93 4.69
CA LYS A 30 -7.11 15.15 3.61
C LYS A 30 -7.01 13.88 2.78
N SER A 31 -7.14 14.03 1.47
CA SER A 31 -6.93 12.99 0.46
C SER A 31 -5.85 13.47 -0.50
N ALA A 32 -5.05 12.56 -1.05
CA ALA A 32 -4.12 12.86 -2.14
C ALA A 32 -4.82 12.99 -3.50
N GLY A 33 -6.15 12.85 -3.55
CA GLY A 33 -6.96 12.95 -4.76
C GLY A 33 -6.86 11.70 -5.65
N ASN A 34 -6.45 10.57 -5.07
CA ASN A 34 -6.18 9.34 -5.80
C ASN A 34 -6.96 8.14 -5.22
N GLU A 35 -8.20 8.40 -4.76
CA GLU A 35 -9.02 7.48 -3.99
C GLU A 35 -9.37 6.18 -4.75
N LYS A 36 -9.41 6.25 -6.08
CA LYS A 36 -9.67 5.10 -6.96
C LYS A 36 -8.41 4.36 -7.39
N SER A 37 -7.24 4.96 -7.17
CA SER A 37 -5.98 4.34 -7.54
C SER A 37 -5.62 3.26 -6.53
N ARG A 38 -5.25 2.10 -7.09
CA ARG A 38 -4.79 0.94 -6.33
C ARG A 38 -3.60 0.29 -6.99
N ILE A 39 -2.77 -0.32 -6.17
CA ILE A 39 -1.65 -1.16 -6.55
C ILE A 39 -1.91 -2.58 -6.08
N THR A 40 -1.37 -3.57 -6.81
CA THR A 40 -1.48 -4.97 -6.40
C THR A 40 -0.25 -5.34 -5.60
N VAL A 41 -0.45 -5.94 -4.44
CA VAL A 41 0.62 -6.46 -3.58
C VAL A 41 0.45 -7.97 -3.46
N MET A 42 1.50 -8.73 -3.67
CA MET A 42 1.52 -10.16 -3.42
C MET A 42 2.02 -10.40 -2.00
N LEU A 43 1.18 -11.05 -1.19
CA LEU A 43 1.48 -11.40 0.19
C LEU A 43 1.75 -12.90 0.27
N VAL A 44 2.88 -13.28 0.87
CA VAL A 44 3.29 -14.68 0.98
C VAL A 44 3.45 -15.07 2.45
N CYS A 45 2.78 -16.16 2.84
CA CYS A 45 2.87 -16.76 4.15
C CYS A 45 3.34 -18.21 4.04
N LEU A 46 4.40 -18.54 4.77
CA LEU A 46 4.96 -19.89 4.81
C LEU A 46 4.29 -20.73 5.91
N THR A 47 4.37 -22.05 5.78
CA THR A 47 3.77 -23.00 6.74
C THR A 47 4.36 -22.93 8.15
N ASP A 48 5.54 -22.33 8.31
CA ASP A 48 6.19 -22.07 9.60
C ASP A 48 5.69 -20.77 10.27
N GLY A 49 4.74 -20.06 9.64
CA GLY A 49 4.22 -18.78 10.11
C GLY A 49 5.04 -17.57 9.68
N ASN A 50 6.17 -17.79 8.98
CA ASN A 50 6.98 -16.69 8.48
C ASN A 50 6.30 -16.00 7.29
N LYS A 51 6.26 -14.67 7.35
CA LYS A 51 5.77 -13.83 6.26
C LYS A 51 6.96 -13.31 5.49
N LEU A 52 6.98 -13.54 4.18
CA LEU A 52 8.02 -12.96 3.32
C LEU A 52 7.74 -11.47 3.09
N PRO A 53 8.77 -10.68 2.74
CA PRO A 53 8.58 -9.31 2.32
C PRO A 53 7.52 -9.21 1.21
N PRO A 54 6.59 -8.24 1.30
CA PRO A 54 5.55 -8.07 0.29
C PRO A 54 6.15 -7.65 -1.05
N ALA A 55 5.67 -8.24 -2.15
CA ALA A 55 6.06 -7.85 -3.49
C ALA A 55 5.00 -6.92 -4.10
N VAL A 56 5.41 -5.75 -4.56
CA VAL A 56 4.52 -4.73 -5.12
C VAL A 56 4.55 -4.81 -6.65
N ILE A 57 3.38 -5.01 -7.26
CA ILE A 57 3.22 -5.13 -8.70
C ILE A 57 2.76 -3.78 -9.25
N LEU A 58 3.66 -3.10 -9.96
CA LEU A 58 3.38 -1.85 -10.66
C LEU A 58 2.60 -2.14 -11.95
N LYS A 59 1.57 -1.33 -12.24
CA LYS A 59 0.76 -1.47 -13.48
C LYS A 59 1.54 -1.13 -14.75
N ARG A 60 2.68 -0.45 -14.63
CA ARG A 60 3.55 -0.08 -15.76
C ARG A 60 4.85 -0.87 -15.64
N LYS A 61 5.34 -1.36 -16.77
CA LYS A 61 6.65 -2.05 -16.89
C LYS A 61 7.86 -1.09 -16.84
N THR A 62 7.62 0.21 -16.72
CA THR A 62 8.72 1.19 -16.68
C THR A 62 9.30 1.20 -15.28
N GLU A 63 10.60 1.00 -15.16
CA GLU A 63 11.31 1.22 -13.91
C GLU A 63 11.07 2.66 -13.42
N PRO A 64 10.83 2.86 -12.12
CA PRO A 64 10.74 4.19 -11.57
C PRO A 64 12.04 4.95 -11.83
N LYS A 65 11.92 6.19 -12.33
CA LYS A 65 13.09 7.06 -12.58
C LYS A 65 13.67 7.64 -11.29
N GLU A 66 12.88 7.66 -10.22
CA GLU A 66 13.30 8.11 -8.91
C GLU A 66 14.12 7.03 -8.22
N ALA A 67 15.13 7.45 -7.45
CA ALA A 67 15.92 6.53 -6.65
C ALA A 67 15.02 5.82 -5.63
N MET A 68 15.05 4.49 -5.61
CA MET A 68 14.33 3.74 -4.60
C MET A 68 14.97 3.91 -3.23
N PRO A 69 14.16 4.00 -2.16
CA PRO A 69 14.63 3.92 -0.78
C PRO A 69 15.51 2.68 -0.54
N ALA A 70 16.46 2.79 0.38
CA ALA A 70 17.30 1.68 0.79
C ALA A 70 16.45 0.49 1.29
N GLY A 71 16.78 -0.72 0.83
CA GLY A 71 16.06 -1.95 1.17
C GLY A 71 14.93 -2.33 0.21
N ILE A 72 14.63 -1.52 -0.80
CA ILE A 72 13.70 -1.88 -1.88
C ILE A 72 14.50 -2.48 -3.05
N ILE A 73 14.12 -3.69 -3.45
CA ILE A 73 14.69 -4.37 -4.62
C ILE A 73 13.70 -4.24 -5.77
N VAL A 74 14.15 -3.70 -6.89
CA VAL A 74 13.36 -3.58 -8.12
C VAL A 74 13.74 -4.72 -9.05
N HIS A 75 12.74 -5.45 -9.51
CA HIS A 75 12.87 -6.45 -10.55
C HIS A 75 12.17 -5.92 -11.81
N ALA A 76 12.87 -5.88 -12.94
CA ALA A 76 12.39 -5.38 -14.24
C ALA A 76 11.95 -6.51 -15.17
#